data_AF-M6Y7R7-F1
#
_entry.id   AF-M6Y7R7-F1
#
_cell.length_a   1.000
_cell.length_b   1.000
_cell.length_c   1.000
_cell.angle_alpha   90.00
_cell.angle_beta   90.00
_cell.angle_gamma   90.00
#
_symmetry.space_group_name_H-M   'P 1'
#
loop_
_entity.id
_entity.type
_entity.pdbx_description
1 polymer ?
#
loop_
_entity_poly.entity_id
_entity_poly.type
_entity_poly.pdbx_seq_one_letter_code
_entity_poly.pdbx_strand_id
1 'polypeptide(L)'
;METHRFEYSIQSMANVLGVSRSGFYQFLKRSKNELEKYNPELVEFIRETWLTSRKNYGLVRLLREVKKVYSIYGARTVRKVMKLCEIQGKQEKRFRIATTDSNHGNQGCSRLSSKEFQTESEESDLGFRYYFFKILLWLDLSLCNTGSLFSKSCGLVDFKF
;
A
#
# COMPACT_ATOMS: atom_id res chain seq x y z
N MET A 1 31.07 21.29 -3.98
CA MET A 1 30.92 22.72 -4.34
C MET A 1 30.18 23.50 -3.26
N GLU A 2 29.08 23.01 -2.67
CA GLU A 2 28.51 23.61 -1.44
C GLU A 2 29.52 23.71 -0.27
N THR A 3 30.46 22.77 -0.17
CA THR A 3 31.46 22.67 0.90
C THR A 3 32.43 23.85 0.98
N HIS A 4 32.75 24.52 -0.14
CA HIS A 4 33.70 25.64 -0.20
C HIS A 4 33.00 27.01 -0.32
N ARG A 5 31.68 27.06 -0.09
CA ARG A 5 30.87 28.29 -0.19
C ARG A 5 31.37 29.40 0.74
N PHE A 6 31.94 29.03 1.88
CA PHE A 6 32.42 29.96 2.90
C PHE A 6 33.87 30.43 2.68
N GLU A 7 34.62 29.72 1.84
CA GLU A 7 36.03 30.01 1.55
C GLU A 7 36.19 30.93 0.33
N TYR A 8 35.31 30.80 -0.66
CA TYR A 8 35.41 31.55 -1.92
C TYR A 8 34.11 32.26 -2.29
N SER A 9 34.24 33.44 -2.89
CA SER A 9 33.09 34.16 -3.42
C SER A 9 32.47 33.39 -4.60
N ILE A 10 31.13 33.45 -4.70
CA ILE A 10 30.38 32.85 -5.81
C ILE A 10 30.82 33.41 -7.17
N GLN A 11 31.23 34.67 -7.20
CA GLN A 11 31.71 35.32 -8.42
C GLN A 11 33.07 34.76 -8.85
N SER A 12 33.99 34.51 -7.92
CA SER A 12 35.27 33.88 -8.22
C SER A 12 35.08 32.47 -8.77
N MET A 13 34.20 31.67 -8.15
CA MET A 13 33.90 30.32 -8.62
C MET A 13 33.26 30.31 -10.01
N ALA A 14 32.32 31.22 -10.27
CA ALA A 14 31.68 31.35 -11.59
C ALA A 14 32.69 31.75 -12.68
N ASN A 15 33.61 32.68 -12.37
CA ASN A 15 34.67 33.10 -13.27
C ASN A 15 35.64 31.95 -13.61
N VAL A 16 36.08 31.19 -12.60
CA VAL A 16 36.95 30.01 -12.81
C VAL A 16 36.28 28.97 -13.70
N LEU A 17 34.98 28.77 -13.54
CA LEU A 17 34.18 27.84 -14.34
C LEU A 17 33.73 28.42 -15.70
N GLY A 18 34.01 29.69 -15.99
CA GLY A 18 33.59 30.35 -17.23
C GLY A 18 32.07 30.48 -17.41
N VAL A 19 31.29 30.40 -16.33
CA VAL A 19 29.82 30.51 -16.36
C VAL A 19 29.35 31.84 -15.79
N SER A 20 28.18 32.29 -16.22
CA SER A 20 27.54 33.46 -15.60
C SER A 20 27.15 33.15 -14.15
N ARG A 21 27.10 34.19 -13.30
CA ARG A 21 26.64 34.07 -11.90
C ARG A 21 25.25 33.43 -11.82
N SER A 22 24.34 33.79 -12.73
CA SER A 22 22.99 33.22 -12.80
C SER A 22 23.00 31.74 -13.23
N GLY A 23 23.87 31.37 -14.18
CA GLY A 23 24.08 29.98 -14.57
C GLY A 23 24.62 29.13 -13.42
N PHE A 24 25.55 29.68 -12.64
CA PHE A 24 26.08 29.04 -11.44
C PHE A 24 24.99 28.79 -10.38
N TYR A 25 24.12 29.78 -10.10
CA TYR A 25 22.99 29.57 -9.20
C TYR A 25 21.98 28.54 -9.73
N GLN A 26 21.72 28.50 -11.04
CA GLN A 26 20.86 27.47 -11.62
C GLN A 26 21.47 26.07 -11.46
N PHE A 27 22.79 25.95 -11.63
CA PHE A 27 23.51 24.70 -11.40
C PHE A 27 23.36 24.23 -9.95
N LEU A 28 23.62 25.09 -8.97
CA LEU A 28 23.43 24.79 -7.55
C LEU A 28 21.97 24.45 -7.20
N LYS A 29 21.00 25.06 -7.88
CA LYS A 29 19.57 24.74 -7.66
C LYS A 29 19.19 23.36 -8.22
N ARG A 30 19.84 22.92 -9.31
CA ARG A 30 19.62 21.60 -9.93
C ARG A 30 20.29 20.47 -9.15
N SER A 31 21.41 20.74 -8.48
CA SER A 31 22.16 19.71 -7.74
C SER A 31 21.47 19.25 -6.45
N LYS A 32 20.49 20.00 -5.92
CA LYS A 32 19.75 19.60 -4.72
C LYS A 32 18.78 18.47 -5.04
N ASN A 33 18.93 17.36 -4.32
CA ASN A 33 18.02 16.22 -4.46
C ASN A 33 16.60 16.66 -4.11
N GLU A 34 15.62 16.39 -4.97
CA GLU A 34 14.22 16.73 -4.69
C GLU A 34 13.69 16.05 -3.42
N LEU A 35 14.34 14.96 -2.99
CA LEU A 35 14.08 14.26 -1.74
C LEU A 35 14.35 15.10 -0.50
N GLU A 36 15.36 15.97 -0.52
CA GLU A 36 15.73 16.84 0.61
C GLU A 36 14.67 17.89 0.93
N LYS A 37 13.70 18.10 0.01
CA LYS A 37 12.55 18.98 0.25
C LYS A 37 11.53 18.36 1.22
N TYR A 38 11.58 17.06 1.46
CA TYR A 38 10.64 16.35 2.32
C TYR A 38 11.26 16.03 3.68
N ASN A 39 10.42 15.85 4.69
CA ASN A 39 10.88 15.44 6.02
C ASN A 39 11.62 14.08 5.90
N PRO A 40 12.89 13.98 6.33
CA PRO A 40 13.66 12.74 6.27
C PRO A 40 12.96 11.58 7.00
N GLU A 41 12.30 11.85 8.13
CA GLU A 41 11.58 10.83 8.92
C GLU A 41 10.46 10.15 8.10
N LEU A 42 9.72 10.94 7.33
CA LEU A 42 8.67 10.41 6.45
C LEU A 42 9.25 9.52 5.36
N VAL A 43 10.39 9.95 4.78
CA VAL A 43 11.06 9.22 3.70
C VAL A 43 11.56 7.87 4.22
N GLU A 44 12.17 7.86 5.40
CA GLU A 44 12.67 6.66 6.06
C GLU A 44 11.53 5.72 6.44
N PHE A 45 10.48 6.22 7.09
CA PHE A 45 9.31 5.43 7.46
C PHE A 45 8.66 4.73 6.25
N ILE A 46 8.51 5.44 5.12
CA ILE A 46 7.97 4.86 3.88
C ILE A 46 8.89 3.75 3.34
N ARG A 47 10.21 3.96 3.36
CA ARG A 47 11.20 2.96 2.90
C ARG A 47 11.15 1.71 3.77
N GLU A 48 11.20 1.88 5.08
CA GLU A 48 11.15 0.77 6.04
C GLU A 48 9.86 -0.04 5.91
N THR A 49 8.71 0.64 5.88
CA THR A 49 7.40 -0.03 5.72
C THR A 49 7.33 -0.81 4.41
N TRP A 50 7.89 -0.27 3.32
CA TRP A 50 7.95 -0.96 2.04
C TRP A 50 8.89 -2.18 2.07
N LEU A 51 10.04 -2.08 2.73
CA LEU A 51 10.98 -3.19 2.90
C LEU A 51 10.39 -4.31 3.76
N THR A 52 9.80 -3.95 4.90
CA THR A 52 9.12 -4.89 5.82
C THR A 52 7.98 -5.63 5.12
N SER A 53 7.25 -4.97 4.23
CA SER A 53 6.18 -5.58 3.43
C SER A 53 6.68 -6.35 2.20
N ARG A 54 7.98 -6.67 2.12
CA ARG A 54 8.62 -7.38 0.99
C ARG A 54 8.35 -6.72 -0.36
N LYS A 55 8.31 -5.39 -0.39
CA LYS A 55 8.07 -4.58 -1.60
C LYS A 55 6.69 -4.78 -2.25
N ASN A 56 5.73 -5.37 -1.53
CA ASN A 56 4.39 -5.63 -2.06
C ASN A 56 3.51 -4.37 -2.00
N TYR A 57 3.70 -3.52 -0.98
CA TYR A 57 2.78 -2.41 -0.76
C TYR A 57 2.92 -1.31 -1.81
N GLY A 58 1.80 -0.97 -2.45
CA GLY A 58 1.65 0.22 -3.27
C GLY A 58 1.08 1.41 -2.49
N LEU A 59 0.75 2.50 -3.19
CA LEU A 59 0.34 3.78 -2.60
C LEU A 59 -0.79 3.64 -1.57
N VAL A 60 -1.85 2.89 -1.86
CA VAL A 60 -3.02 2.79 -0.97
C VAL A 60 -2.68 2.09 0.35
N ARG A 61 -1.79 1.08 0.32
CA ARG A 61 -1.37 0.36 1.52
C ARG A 61 -0.37 1.18 2.33
N LEU A 62 0.64 1.76 1.66
CA LEU A 62 1.60 2.65 2.31
C LEU A 62 0.94 3.89 2.92
N LEU A 63 0.00 4.52 2.21
CA LEU A 63 -0.73 5.69 2.73
C LEU A 63 -1.52 5.36 4.00
N ARG A 64 -2.07 4.15 4.10
CA ARG A 64 -2.77 3.72 5.33
C ARG A 64 -1.80 3.60 6.50
N GLU A 65 -0.62 3.03 6.30
CA GLU A 65 0.40 2.95 7.36
C GLU A 65 0.92 4.35 7.73
N VAL A 66 1.19 5.20 6.74
CA VAL A 66 1.62 6.59 6.99
C VAL A 66 0.56 7.35 7.78
N LYS A 67 -0.73 7.21 7.46
CA LYS A 67 -1.80 7.91 8.18
C LYS A 67 -1.95 7.50 9.65
N LYS A 68 -1.55 6.27 10.02
CA LYS A 68 -1.59 5.82 11.42
C LYS A 68 -0.58 6.57 12.28
N VAL A 69 0.57 6.92 11.71
CA VAL A 69 1.68 7.59 12.42
C VAL A 69 1.64 9.10 12.20
N TYR A 70 1.43 9.52 10.94
CA TYR A 70 1.49 10.90 10.48
C TYR A 70 0.20 11.29 9.76
N SER A 71 -0.80 11.73 10.52
CA SER A 71 -2.13 12.12 9.99
C SER A 71 -2.08 13.32 9.02
N ILE A 72 -1.04 14.17 9.12
CA ILE A 72 -0.88 15.39 8.33
C ILE A 72 -0.57 15.13 6.84
N TYR A 73 -0.02 13.97 6.49
CA TYR A 73 0.45 13.72 5.13
C TYR A 73 -0.64 13.14 4.23
N GLY A 74 -0.90 13.83 3.12
CA GLY A 74 -1.85 13.38 2.09
C GLY A 74 -1.24 12.44 1.05
N ALA A 75 -2.12 11.83 0.26
CA ALA A 75 -1.76 10.90 -0.83
C ALA A 75 -0.81 11.51 -1.87
N ARG A 76 -0.92 12.82 -2.14
CA ARG A 76 -0.06 13.53 -3.09
C ARG A 76 1.40 13.55 -2.64
N THR A 77 1.64 13.81 -1.35
CA THR A 77 2.98 13.85 -0.76
C THR A 77 3.61 12.47 -0.77
N VAL A 78 2.88 11.47 -0.27
CA VAL A 78 3.35 10.07 -0.26
C VAL A 78 3.67 9.58 -1.67
N ARG A 79 2.84 9.88 -2.66
CA ARG A 79 3.11 9.52 -4.07
C ARG A 79 4.39 10.14 -4.61
N LYS A 80 4.66 11.43 -4.30
CA LYS A 80 5.89 12.09 -4.73
C LYS A 80 7.12 11.46 -4.09
N VAL A 81 7.07 11.23 -2.77
CA VAL A 81 8.15 10.56 -2.04
C VAL A 81 8.40 9.15 -2.60
N MET A 82 7.34 8.37 -2.83
CA MET A 82 7.46 7.05 -3.46
C MET A 82 8.14 7.13 -4.83
N LYS A 83 7.76 8.09 -5.68
CA LYS A 83 8.37 8.27 -7.01
C LYS A 83 9.85 8.62 -6.91
N LEU A 84 10.21 9.51 -6.00
CA LEU A 84 11.59 9.95 -5.81
C LEU A 84 12.48 8.86 -5.18
N CYS A 85 11.91 7.98 -4.36
CA CYS A 85 12.59 6.81 -3.80
C CYS A 85 12.51 5.57 -4.71
N GLU A 86 11.93 5.69 -5.92
CA GLU A 86 11.72 4.58 -6.86
C GLU A 86 10.94 3.40 -6.26
N ILE A 87 10.06 3.68 -5.30
CA ILE A 87 9.24 2.69 -4.59
C ILE A 87 8.00 2.38 -5.42
N GLN A 88 7.84 1.11 -5.76
CA GLN A 88 6.66 0.60 -6.45
C GLN A 88 6.16 -0.67 -5.76
N GLY A 89 4.83 -0.83 -5.72
CA GLY A 89 4.22 -2.05 -5.21
C GLY A 89 4.30 -3.16 -6.26
N LYS A 90 4.77 -4.35 -5.88
CA LYS A 90 4.76 -5.52 -6.76
C LYS A 90 3.32 -5.93 -7.07
N GLN A 91 2.91 -5.78 -8.32
CA GLN A 91 1.70 -6.41 -8.83
C GLN A 91 2.06 -7.78 -9.40
N GLU A 92 1.40 -8.82 -8.91
CA GLU A 92 1.47 -10.12 -9.58
C GLU A 92 0.77 -9.99 -10.93
N LYS A 93 1.51 -10.27 -12.02
CA LYS A 93 0.89 -10.40 -13.34
C LYS A 93 -0.09 -11.57 -13.24
N ARG A 94 -1.36 -11.34 -13.57
CA ARG A 94 -2.34 -12.44 -13.64
C ARG A 94 -1.79 -13.49 -14.59
N PHE A 95 -1.68 -14.73 -14.11
CA PHE A 95 -1.31 -15.86 -14.95
C PHE A 95 -2.38 -16.02 -16.03
N ARG A 96 -2.02 -15.75 -17.27
CA ARG A 96 -2.88 -15.99 -18.44
C ARG A 96 -2.41 -17.29 -19.06
N ILE A 97 -3.22 -18.34 -18.94
CA ILE A 97 -3.03 -19.58 -19.68
C ILE A 97 -3.49 -19.30 -21.11
N ALA A 98 -2.59 -19.37 -22.07
CA ALA A 98 -2.93 -19.30 -23.48
C ALA A 98 -3.31 -20.71 -23.97
N THR A 99 -4.52 -21.19 -23.64
CA THR A 99 -5.01 -22.51 -24.10
C THR A 99 -5.65 -22.45 -25.49
N THR A 100 -5.08 -21.70 -26.41
CA THR A 100 -5.47 -21.75 -27.82
C THR A 100 -4.30 -21.27 -28.66
N ASP A 101 -3.62 -22.20 -29.31
CA ASP A 101 -2.78 -21.87 -30.46
C ASP A 101 -3.73 -21.43 -31.57
N SER A 102 -3.85 -20.11 -31.75
CA SER A 102 -4.70 -19.52 -32.80
C SER A 102 -4.02 -19.53 -34.17
N ASN A 103 -2.93 -20.31 -34.33
CA ASN A 103 -2.31 -20.56 -35.63
C ASN A 103 -2.63 -21.98 -36.13
N HIS A 104 -3.92 -22.31 -36.14
CA HIS A 104 -4.42 -23.48 -36.86
C HIS A 104 -5.17 -22.96 -38.07
N GLY A 105 -4.58 -23.12 -39.26
CA GLY A 105 -5.18 -22.79 -40.55
C GLY A 105 -6.34 -23.72 -40.89
N ASN A 106 -7.39 -23.73 -40.07
CA ASN A 106 -8.61 -24.47 -40.36
C ASN A 106 -9.61 -23.54 -41.06
N GLN A 107 -9.83 -23.89 -42.32
CA GLN A 107 -10.86 -23.38 -43.20
C GLN A 107 -12.21 -23.33 -42.47
N GLY A 108 -12.92 -22.23 -42.65
CA GLY A 108 -14.24 -22.03 -42.08
C GLY A 108 -15.18 -23.17 -42.47
N CYS A 109 -15.68 -23.89 -41.48
CA CYS A 109 -16.86 -24.73 -41.68
C CYS A 109 -18.08 -23.82 -41.73
N SER A 110 -18.78 -23.85 -42.86
CA SER A 110 -20.00 -23.11 -43.12
C SER A 110 -21.07 -23.44 -42.08
N ARG A 111 -21.53 -22.39 -41.41
CA ARG A 111 -22.71 -22.28 -40.55
C ARG A 111 -23.89 -23.16 -41.00
N LEU A 112 -24.18 -24.24 -40.26
CA LEU A 112 -25.47 -24.93 -40.29
C LEU A 112 -25.82 -25.50 -38.91
N SER A 113 -26.72 -24.82 -38.21
CA SER A 113 -27.78 -25.38 -37.36
C SER A 113 -28.25 -24.28 -36.40
N SER A 114 -29.22 -23.49 -36.85
CA SER A 114 -30.07 -22.73 -35.94
C SER A 114 -30.80 -23.74 -35.05
N LYS A 115 -30.37 -23.87 -33.81
CA LYS A 115 -31.18 -24.47 -32.74
C LYS A 115 -31.45 -23.36 -31.74
N GLU A 116 -32.73 -22.99 -31.65
CA GLU A 116 -33.26 -22.08 -30.66
C GLU A 116 -32.94 -22.63 -29.26
N PHE A 117 -32.00 -21.97 -28.57
CA PHE A 117 -31.87 -22.11 -27.13
C PHE A 117 -32.79 -21.06 -26.52
N GLN A 118 -33.92 -21.53 -25.99
CA GLN A 118 -34.82 -20.71 -25.19
C GLN A 118 -34.05 -20.16 -23.99
N THR A 119 -34.15 -18.85 -23.79
CA THR A 119 -33.67 -18.11 -22.63
C THR A 119 -34.57 -18.39 -21.44
N GLU A 120 -34.04 -19.04 -20.41
CA GLU A 120 -34.54 -18.89 -19.05
C GLU A 120 -33.58 -17.98 -18.29
N SER A 121 -34.12 -16.83 -17.91
CA SER A 121 -33.51 -15.85 -17.03
C SER A 121 -33.57 -16.35 -15.59
N GLU A 122 -32.42 -16.63 -14.98
CA GLU A 122 -32.30 -16.60 -13.53
C GLU A 122 -31.17 -15.65 -13.12
N GLU A 123 -31.55 -14.42 -12.82
CA GLU A 123 -30.80 -13.54 -11.94
C GLU A 123 -30.77 -14.18 -10.54
N SER A 124 -29.58 -14.50 -10.03
CA SER A 124 -29.42 -14.68 -8.58
C SER A 124 -28.05 -14.21 -8.09
N ASP A 125 -28.10 -12.98 -7.60
CA ASP A 125 -27.35 -12.35 -6.53
C ASP A 125 -26.42 -13.27 -5.68
N LEU A 126 -25.17 -13.46 -6.13
CA LEU A 126 -24.09 -14.10 -5.37
C LEU A 126 -23.10 -13.09 -4.78
N GLY A 127 -23.52 -11.84 -4.59
CA GLY A 127 -22.71 -10.78 -3.97
C GLY A 127 -22.90 -10.63 -2.46
N PHE A 128 -24.02 -11.09 -1.89
CA PHE A 128 -24.41 -10.73 -0.51
C PHE A 128 -24.18 -11.82 0.54
N ARG A 129 -23.98 -13.08 0.15
CA ARG A 129 -23.82 -14.20 1.11
C ARG A 129 -22.44 -14.26 1.78
N TYR A 130 -21.43 -13.59 1.22
CA TYR A 130 -20.08 -13.52 1.79
C TYR A 130 -19.88 -12.41 2.83
N TYR A 131 -20.83 -11.47 2.97
CA TYR A 131 -20.73 -10.37 3.93
C TYR A 131 -21.58 -10.57 5.20
N PHE A 132 -22.62 -11.42 5.16
CA PHE A 132 -23.46 -11.68 6.33
C PHE A 132 -22.87 -12.74 7.29
N PHE A 133 -22.15 -13.75 6.77
CA PHE A 133 -21.59 -14.83 7.59
C PHE A 133 -20.32 -14.46 8.38
N LYS A 134 -19.69 -13.30 8.08
CA LYS A 134 -18.48 -12.84 8.75
C LYS A 134 -18.74 -11.88 9.92
N ILE A 135 -19.96 -11.36 10.05
CA ILE A 135 -20.39 -10.50 11.16
C ILE A 135 -20.96 -11.32 12.33
N LEU A 136 -21.61 -12.47 12.06
CA LEU A 136 -22.10 -13.34 13.14
C LEU A 136 -20.97 -14.03 13.93
N LEU A 137 -19.85 -14.39 13.29
CA LEU A 137 -18.74 -15.08 13.98
C LEU A 137 -17.89 -14.16 14.89
N TRP A 138 -18.16 -12.84 14.91
CA TRP A 138 -17.41 -11.89 15.74
C TRP A 138 -18.17 -11.43 17.00
N LEU A 139 -19.44 -11.83 17.14
CA LEU A 139 -20.26 -11.52 18.33
C LEU A 139 -20.32 -12.66 19.36
N ASP A 140 -19.96 -13.89 19.00
CA ASP A 140 -19.97 -15.05 19.93
C ASP A 140 -18.69 -15.22 20.78
N LEU A 141 -17.66 -14.39 20.59
CA LEU A 141 -16.40 -14.47 21.34
C LEU A 141 -16.26 -13.45 22.48
N SER A 142 -17.34 -12.74 22.86
CA SER A 142 -17.34 -11.76 23.95
C SER A 142 -18.38 -11.98 25.06
N LEU A 143 -19.04 -13.15 25.11
CA LEU A 143 -20.04 -13.48 26.15
C LEU A 143 -19.85 -14.85 26.85
N CYS A 144 -18.62 -15.37 26.90
CA CYS A 144 -18.29 -16.54 27.73
C CYS A 144 -17.11 -16.26 28.66
N ASN A 145 -17.26 -15.31 29.59
CA ASN A 145 -16.54 -15.39 30.86
C ASN A 145 -17.23 -14.61 31.99
N THR A 146 -18.49 -14.94 32.28
CA THR A 146 -19.11 -14.57 33.56
C THR A 146 -20.18 -15.58 33.96
N GLY A 147 -19.89 -16.29 35.06
CA GLY A 147 -20.85 -16.99 35.91
C GLY A 147 -21.16 -18.42 35.45
N SER A 148 -21.42 -19.39 36.33
CA SER A 148 -21.67 -19.42 37.77
C SER A 148 -22.16 -20.85 38.03
N LEU A 149 -21.93 -21.41 39.22
CA LEU A 149 -22.87 -22.25 39.99
C LEU A 149 -22.04 -23.15 40.94
N PHE A 150 -22.12 -22.90 42.26
CA PHE A 150 -23.06 -23.57 43.19
C PHE A 150 -22.58 -25.00 43.51
N SER A 151 -22.51 -25.52 44.73
CA SER A 151 -22.79 -25.14 46.11
C SER A 151 -22.54 -26.43 46.94
N LYS A 152 -22.44 -26.30 48.28
CA LYS A 152 -22.40 -27.33 49.35
C LYS A 152 -20.99 -27.72 49.82
N SER A 153 -20.67 -27.83 51.11
CA SER A 153 -21.34 -27.58 52.40
C SER A 153 -20.32 -27.86 53.53
N CYS A 154 -20.64 -27.46 54.77
CA CYS A 154 -19.96 -27.71 56.07
C CYS A 154 -18.88 -26.68 56.42
N GLY A 155 -19.11 -25.74 57.35
CA GLY A 155 -19.28 -25.93 58.80
C GLY A 155 -17.87 -25.92 59.42
N LEU A 156 -17.44 -24.97 60.27
CA LEU A 156 -17.95 -24.61 61.58
C LEU A 156 -17.33 -23.25 62.00
N VAL A 157 -18.12 -22.51 62.78
CA VAL A 157 -17.72 -21.39 63.63
C VAL A 157 -16.93 -21.92 64.85
N ASP A 158 -15.99 -21.14 65.39
CA ASP A 158 -15.76 -20.89 66.85
C ASP A 158 -14.39 -20.21 67.03
N PHE A 159 -14.31 -18.94 67.43
CA PHE A 159 -14.27 -18.44 68.82
C PHE A 159 -13.04 -18.89 69.66
N LYS A 160 -12.03 -18.01 69.65
CA LYS A 160 -11.32 -17.43 70.82
C LYS A 160 -11.10 -18.32 72.07
N PHE A 161 -9.82 -18.56 72.37
CA PHE A 161 -9.23 -18.27 73.68
C PHE A 161 -7.82 -17.72 73.49
#